data_AF-A0A523GLF2-F1
#
_entry.id   AF-A0A523GLF2-F1
#
_cell.length_a   1.000
_cell.length_b   1.000
_cell.length_c   1.000
_cell.angle_alpha   90.00
_cell.angle_beta   90.00
_cell.angle_gamma   90.00
#
_symmetry.space_group_name_H-M   'P 1'
#
loop_
_entity.id
_entity.type
_entity.pdbx_description
1 polymer ?
#
loop_
_entity_poly.entity_id
_entity_poly.type
_entity_poly.pdbx_seq_one_letter_code
_entity_poly.pdbx_strand_id
1 'polypeptide(L)' 'MSKKTREMVPNYLSYRIFHNIDAFGIDMANPLEAHIAYETDDRVLAILTNGVGNENTSPLVNERCRILITD' A
#
# COMPACT_ATOMS: atom_id res chain seq x y z
N MET A 1 21.97 3.88 17.84
CA MET A 1 21.13 4.81 17.05
C MET A 1 20.13 3.97 16.28
N SER A 2 18.85 3.95 16.67
CA SER A 2 17.81 3.24 15.92
C SER A 2 17.46 4.05 14.67
N LYS A 3 17.42 3.41 13.50
CA LYS A 3 17.04 4.07 12.25
C LYS A 3 15.52 4.07 12.16
N LYS A 4 14.90 5.18 12.53
CA LYS A 4 13.46 5.36 12.41
C LYS A 4 13.04 5.23 10.95
N THR A 5 12.22 4.23 10.63
CA THR A 5 11.76 3.98 9.24
C THR A 5 10.36 4.57 9.08
N ARG A 6 10.11 5.20 7.92
CA ARG A 6 8.82 5.79 7.57
C ARG A 6 8.16 4.93 6.51
N GLU A 7 6.98 4.39 6.80
CA GLU A 7 6.20 3.56 5.88
C GLU A 7 4.85 4.22 5.62
N MET A 8 4.43 4.29 4.35
CA MET A 8 3.10 4.81 3.99
C MET A 8 2.12 3.66 3.90
N VAL A 9 1.07 3.67 4.73
CA VAL A 9 0.04 2.63 4.72
C VAL A 9 -1.35 3.22 4.45
N PRO A 10 -2.23 2.51 3.75
CA PRO A 10 -3.59 2.97 3.56
C PRO A 10 -4.36 3.10 4.89
N ASN A 11 -5.29 4.05 4.94
CA ASN A 11 -6.15 4.29 6.10
C ASN A 11 -7.09 3.12 6.38
N TYR A 12 -7.51 2.41 5.33
CA TYR A 12 -8.20 1.13 5.43
C TYR A 12 -7.21 0.01 5.16
N LEU A 13 -7.02 -0.88 6.15
CA LEU A 13 -6.13 -2.02 6.05
C LEU A 13 -6.48 -2.80 4.76
N SER A 14 -5.50 -2.91 3.88
CA SER A 14 -5.59 -3.36 2.48
C SER A 14 -5.73 -4.88 2.32
N TYR A 15 -6.33 -5.56 3.29
CA TYR A 15 -6.47 -7.03 3.31
C TYR A 15 -7.65 -7.54 2.48
N ARG A 16 -8.32 -6.65 1.74
CA ARG A 16 -9.48 -6.96 0.88
C ARG A 16 -9.30 -6.43 -0.53
N ILE A 17 -8.07 -6.45 -1.04
CA ILE A 17 -7.83 -6.12 -2.46
C ILE A 17 -7.69 -7.40 -3.30
N PHE A 18 -7.37 -8.53 -2.65
CA PHE A 18 -7.11 -9.80 -3.32
C PHE A 18 -7.85 -10.91 -2.58
N HIS A 19 -8.47 -11.82 -3.32
CA HIS A 19 -8.93 -13.08 -2.78
C HIS A 19 -7.71 -13.86 -2.30
N ASN A 20 -7.87 -14.46 -1.13
CA ASN A 20 -6.84 -15.35 -0.63
C ASN A 20 -6.96 -16.71 -1.31
N ILE A 21 -5.81 -17.31 -1.57
CA ILE A 21 -5.70 -18.69 -2.03
C ILE A 21 -5.21 -19.54 -0.85
N ASP A 22 -5.80 -20.71 -0.68
CA ASP A 22 -5.27 -21.71 0.25
C ASP A 22 -4.05 -22.37 -0.42
N ALA A 23 -2.87 -21.93 -0.02
CA ALA A 23 -1.62 -22.57 -0.40
C ALA A 23 -1.09 -23.32 0.82
N PHE A 24 -1.23 -24.64 0.83
CA PHE A 24 -0.70 -25.52 1.87
C PHE A 24 -1.25 -25.25 3.29
N GLY A 25 -2.52 -24.86 3.43
CA GLY A 25 -3.16 -24.57 4.71
C GLY A 25 -2.82 -23.18 5.27
N ILE A 26 -2.22 -22.32 4.46
CA ILE A 26 -1.89 -20.93 4.80
C ILE A 26 -2.64 -20.02 3.84
N ASP A 27 -3.39 -19.08 4.41
CA ASP A 27 -4.13 -18.06 3.69
C ASP A 27 -3.12 -17.06 3.09
N MET A 28 -2.86 -17.17 1.78
CA MET A 28 -1.92 -16.31 1.08
C MET A 28 -2.66 -15.39 0.11
N ALA A 29 -2.21 -14.14 0.01
CA ALA A 29 -2.70 -13.24 -1.04
C ALA A 29 -2.38 -13.84 -2.42
N ASN A 30 -3.38 -13.92 -3.31
CA ASN A 30 -3.18 -14.38 -4.67
C ASN A 30 -2.22 -13.43 -5.41
N PRO A 31 -1.04 -13.88 -5.86
CA PRO A 31 -0.05 -13.00 -6.47
C PRO A 31 -0.47 -12.43 -7.83
N LEU A 32 -1.33 -13.13 -8.58
CA LEU A 32 -1.86 -12.63 -9.84
C LEU A 32 -2.85 -11.49 -9.60
N GLU A 33 -3.78 -11.69 -8.67
CA GLU A 33 -4.69 -10.62 -8.28
C GLU A 33 -3.93 -9.45 -7.65
N ALA A 34 -2.90 -9.73 -6.82
CA ALA A 34 -1.97 -8.75 -6.26
C ALA A 34 -1.44 -7.78 -7.32
N HIS A 35 -0.95 -8.35 -8.42
CA HIS A 35 -0.40 -7.60 -9.53
C HIS A 35 -1.47 -6.73 -10.21
N ILE A 36 -2.64 -7.30 -10.48
CA ILE A 36 -3.74 -6.58 -11.15
C ILE A 36 -4.19 -5.39 -10.32
N ALA A 37 -4.43 -5.54 -9.02
CA ALA A 37 -4.93 -4.39 -8.30
C ALA A 37 -3.86 -3.33 -8.02
N TYR A 38 -2.57 -3.64 -8.05
CA TYR A 38 -1.54 -2.59 -8.06
C TYR A 38 -1.60 -1.74 -9.33
N GLU A 39 -1.90 -2.37 -10.47
CA GLU A 39 -2.07 -1.66 -11.74
C GLU A 39 -3.32 -0.78 -11.74
N THR A 40 -4.39 -1.21 -11.06
CA THR A 40 -5.68 -0.50 -11.08
C THR A 40 -5.94 0.39 -9.86
N ASP A 41 -5.09 0.39 -8.84
CA ASP A 41 -5.27 1.22 -7.64
C ASP A 41 -4.66 2.60 -7.84
N ASP A 42 -5.53 3.60 -7.98
CA ASP A 42 -5.13 5.01 -8.17
C ASP A 42 -4.17 5.52 -7.10
N ARG A 43 -4.17 4.97 -5.88
CA ARG A 43 -3.23 5.36 -4.83
C ARG A 43 -1.82 4.86 -5.15
N VAL A 44 -1.70 3.62 -5.63
CA VAL A 44 -0.41 3.04 -6.05
C VAL A 44 0.13 3.82 -7.23
N LEU A 45 -0.70 4.08 -8.24
CA LEU A 45 -0.34 4.91 -9.38
C LEU A 45 0.10 6.32 -8.94
N ALA A 46 -0.66 6.98 -8.07
CA ALA A 46 -0.32 8.32 -7.58
C ALA A 46 0.99 8.37 -6.77
N ILE A 47 1.31 7.33 -6.01
CA ILE A 47 2.59 7.20 -5.30
C ILE A 47 3.74 7.02 -6.29
N LEU A 48 3.56 6.19 -7.33
CA LEU A 48 4.58 5.98 -8.35
C LEU A 48 4.86 7.26 -9.16
N THR A 49 3.83 8.05 -9.46
CA THR A 49 3.99 9.26 -10.28
C THR A 49 4.47 10.48 -9.49
N ASN A 50 3.98 10.68 -8.26
CA ASN A 50 4.20 11.91 -7.51
C ASN A 50 5.07 11.71 -6.25
N GLY A 51 5.42 10.47 -5.93
CA GLY A 51 6.09 10.12 -4.69
C GLY A 51 5.19 10.32 -3.46
N VAL A 52 5.82 10.26 -2.29
CA VAL A 52 5.15 10.41 -0.99
C VAL A 52 5.96 11.32 -0.06
N GLY A 53 5.26 12.10 0.77
CA GLY A 53 5.88 12.92 1.83
C GLY A 53 6.55 14.20 1.33
N ASN A 54 6.21 14.66 0.12
CA ASN A 54 6.69 15.92 -0.48
C ASN A 54 5.53 16.82 -0.94
N GLU A 55 5.82 18.04 -1.38
CA GLU A 55 4.81 19.04 -1.80
C GLU A 55 3.95 18.62 -3.00
N ASN A 56 4.45 17.70 -3.83
CA ASN A 56 3.75 17.17 -4.99
C ASN A 56 2.90 15.94 -4.67
N THR A 57 2.89 15.45 -3.42
CA THR A 57 2.11 14.27 -3.02
C THR A 57 0.64 14.47 -3.36
N SER A 58 0.05 13.54 -4.11
CA SER A 58 -1.34 13.62 -4.55
C SER A 58 -2.31 13.77 -3.36
N PRO A 59 -3.35 14.61 -3.46
CA PRO A 59 -4.41 14.71 -2.45
C PRO A 59 -5.03 13.35 -2.10
N LEU A 60 -5.21 12.49 -3.12
CA LEU A 60 -5.72 11.12 -2.94
C LEU A 60 -4.89 10.31 -1.93
N VAL A 61 -3.57 10.47 -1.98
CA VAL A 61 -2.63 9.75 -1.10
C VAL A 61 -2.67 10.34 0.31
N ASN A 62 -2.76 11.66 0.44
CA ASN A 62 -2.87 12.33 1.75
C ASN A 62 -4.19 12.02 2.46
N GLU A 63 -5.29 11.89 1.72
CA GLU A 63 -6.61 11.58 2.27
C GLU A 63 -6.77 10.10 2.62
N ARG A 64 -6.19 9.21 1.81
CA ARG A 64 -6.45 7.76 1.91
C ARG A 64 -5.33 6.97 2.55
N CYS A 65 -4.20 7.57 2.88
CA CYS A 65 -3.06 6.90 3.52
C CYS A 65 -2.54 7.69 4.72
N ARG A 66 -1.78 7.02 5.59
CA ARG A 66 -1.07 7.59 6.74
C ARG A 66 0.39 7.14 6.74
N ILE A 67 1.26 7.99 7.26
CA ILE A 67 2.66 7.62 7.51
C ILE A 67 2.74 6.95 8.88
N LEU A 68 3.21 5.70 8.89
CA LEU A 68 3.67 5.03 10.09
C LEU A 68 5.13 5.37 10.33
N ILE A 69 5.45 5.66 11.58
CA ILE A 69 6.82 5.88 12.03
C ILE A 69 7.14 4.76 13.01
N THR A 70 8.08 3.89 12.62
CA THR A 70 8.52 2.74 13.41
C THR A 70 9.95 2.97 13.91
N ASP A 71 10.23 2.54 15.15
CA ASP A 71 11.51 2.70 15.83
C ASP A 71 12.53 1.60 15.48
#